data_AF-X0TW00-F1
#
_entry.id   AF-X0TW00-F1
#
_cell.length_a   1.000
_cell.length_b   1.000
_cell.length_c   1.000
_cell.angle_alpha   90.00
_cell.angle_beta   90.00
_cell.angle_gamma   90.00
#
_symmetry.space_group_name_H-M   'P 1'
#
loop_
_entity.id
_entity.type
_entity.pdbx_description
1 polymer ?
#
loop_
_entity_poly.entity_id
_entity_poly.type
_entity_poly.pdbx_seq_one_letter_code
_entity_poly.pdbx_strand_id
1 'polypeptide(L)' 'MTKHGRKYLEALAKIDRSQRYDPTEAVKLVKEVSFVKFDETVELHLRTGLDPRNAEQQLRGTVVLPHGLGKDVK' A
#
# COMPACT_ATOMS: atom_id res chain seq x y z
N MET A 1 2.55 17.34 -15.31
CA MET A 1 2.72 15.97 -14.75
C MET A 1 4.19 15.73 -14.51
N THR A 2 4.58 15.59 -13.25
CA THR A 2 5.97 15.31 -12.86
C THR A 2 6.41 13.98 -13.47
N LYS A 3 7.48 13.99 -14.27
CA LYS A 3 8.07 12.78 -14.85
C LYS A 3 8.57 11.91 -13.70
N HIS A 4 8.00 10.71 -13.56
CA HIS A 4 8.50 9.73 -12.62
C HIS A 4 9.88 9.21 -13.03
N GLY A 5 10.69 8.80 -12.04
CA GLY A 5 12.02 8.24 -12.27
C GLY A 5 11.99 6.91 -13.01
N ARG A 6 13.12 6.52 -13.62
CA ARG A 6 13.23 5.32 -14.47
C ARG A 6 12.80 4.02 -13.74
N LYS A 7 13.24 3.86 -12.49
CA LYS A 7 12.88 2.74 -11.60
C LYS A 7 11.37 2.64 -11.34
N TYR A 8 10.67 3.77 -11.24
CA TYR A 8 9.22 3.77 -11.03
C TYR A 8 8.46 3.27 -12.26
N LEU A 9 8.94 3.65 -13.45
CA LEU A 9 8.38 3.16 -14.72
C LEU A 9 8.61 1.66 -14.89
N GLU A 10 9.78 1.15 -14.46
CA GLU A 10 10.08 -0.30 -14.44
C GLU A 10 9.18 -1.07 -13.45
N ALA A 11 8.90 -0.53 -12.26
CA ALA A 11 7.91 -1.10 -11.33
C ALA A 11 6.52 -1.14 -11.98
N LEU A 12 6.08 -0.03 -12.56
CA LEU A 12 4.75 0.07 -13.19
C LEU A 12 4.54 -0.93 -14.32
N ALA A 13 5.59 -1.21 -15.10
CA ALA A 13 5.50 -2.19 -16.19
C ALA A 13 5.24 -3.62 -15.69
N LYS A 14 5.59 -3.94 -14.44
CA LYS A 14 5.35 -5.24 -13.81
C LYS A 14 3.97 -5.36 -13.17
N ILE A 15 3.24 -4.25 -13.02
CA ILE A 15 1.95 -4.21 -12.32
C ILE A 15 0.84 -4.00 -13.34
N ASP A 16 -0.04 -5.00 -13.49
CA ASP A 16 -1.25 -4.87 -14.30
C ASP A 16 -2.38 -4.29 -13.44
N ARG A 17 -2.82 -3.08 -13.77
CA ARG A 17 -3.91 -2.39 -13.07
C ARG A 17 -5.29 -2.99 -13.32
N SER A 18 -5.45 -3.80 -14.37
CA SER A 18 -6.71 -4.44 -14.73
C SER A 18 -6.90 -5.79 -14.02
N GLN A 19 -5.81 -6.41 -13.59
CA GLN A 19 -5.84 -7.68 -12.88
C GLN A 19 -6.13 -7.49 -11.40
N ARG A 20 -6.95 -8.38 -10.83
CA ARG A 20 -7.12 -8.49 -9.38
C ARG A 20 -6.14 -9.52 -8.84
N TYR A 21 -5.15 -9.04 -8.11
CA TYR A 21 -4.18 -9.87 -7.41
C TYR A 21 -4.78 -10.44 -6.12
N ASP A 22 -4.54 -11.72 -5.86
CA ASP A 22 -4.78 -12.30 -4.53
C ASP A 22 -3.85 -11.62 -3.50
N PRO A 23 -4.24 -11.46 -2.22
CA PRO A 23 -3.39 -10.85 -1.20
C PRO A 23 -1.98 -11.45 -1.14
N THR A 24 -1.85 -12.75 -1.34
CA THR A 24 -0.56 -13.46 -1.28
C THR A 24 0.35 -13.08 -2.46
N GLU A 25 -0.23 -12.93 -3.64
CA GLU A 25 0.46 -12.54 -4.87
C GLU A 25 0.83 -11.06 -4.83
N ALA A 26 -0.08 -10.21 -4.33
CA ALA A 26 0.16 -8.79 -4.15
C ALA A 26 1.36 -8.51 -3.23
N VAL A 27 1.48 -9.23 -2.11
CA VAL A 27 2.62 -9.06 -1.18
C VAL A 27 3.95 -9.47 -1.82
N LYS A 28 3.96 -10.52 -2.64
CA LYS A 28 5.16 -10.91 -3.40
C LYS A 28 5.55 -9.83 -4.40
N LEU A 29 4.58 -9.34 -5.18
CA LEU A 29 4.79 -8.32 -6.19
C LEU A 29 5.34 -7.03 -5.57
N VAL A 30 4.79 -6.59 -4.43
CA VAL A 30 5.26 -5.40 -3.68
C VAL A 30 6.73 -5.53 -3.29
N LYS A 31 7.19 -6.72 -2.89
CA LYS A 31 8.60 -6.97 -2.57
C LYS A 31 9.49 -6.98 -3.81
N GLU A 32 9.00 -7.43 -4.97
CA GLU A 32 9.76 -7.46 -6.22
C GLU A 32 9.90 -6.10 -6.91
N VAL A 33 8.99 -5.17 -6.64
CA VAL A 33 9.04 -3.79 -7.16
C VAL A 33 9.76 -2.84 -6.20
N SER A 34 10.23 -3.34 -5.05
CA SER A 34 11.12 -2.62 -4.15
C SER A 34 12.49 -2.42 -4.79
N PHE A 35 12.86 -1.17 -5.05
CA PHE A 35 14.15 -0.82 -5.66
C PHE A 35 15.11 -0.09 -4.72
N VAL A 36 14.70 0.09 -3.46
CA VAL A 36 15.51 0.79 -2.44
C VAL A 36 16.22 -0.22 -1.56
N LYS A 37 17.27 0.24 -0.87
CA LYS A 37 18.14 -0.60 -0.03
C LYS A 37 17.80 -0.49 1.47
N PHE A 38 16.76 0.25 1.82
CA PHE A 38 16.31 0.48 3.20
C PHE A 38 14.97 -0.21 3.45
N ASP A 39 14.56 -0.28 4.71
CA ASP A 39 13.31 -0.91 5.12
C ASP A 39 12.10 -0.04 4.70
N GLU A 40 11.35 -0.52 3.70
CA GLU A 40 10.21 0.19 3.12
C GLU A 40 8.92 -0.07 3.89
N THR A 41 8.08 0.97 4.01
CA THR A 41 6.74 0.84 4.56
C THR A 41 5.76 0.44 3.46
N VAL A 42 4.98 -0.61 3.70
CA VAL A 42 3.86 -1.01 2.84
C VAL A 42 2.58 -0.32 3.32
N GLU A 43 1.88 0.36 2.41
CA GLU A 43 0.61 1.02 2.67
C GLU A 43 -0.54 0.31 1.95
N LEU A 44 -1.72 0.29 2.58
CA LEU A 44 -2.94 -0.25 2.00
C LEU A 44 -3.98 0.87 1.83
N HIS A 45 -4.37 1.15 0.59
CA HIS A 45 -5.42 2.11 0.30
C HIS A 45 -6.75 1.40 0.08
N LEU A 46 -7.72 1.68 0.94
CA LEU A 46 -9.08 1.19 0.84
C LEU A 46 -10.00 2.35 0.48
N ARG A 47 -10.71 2.23 -0.64
CA ARG A 47 -11.75 3.16 -1.01
C ARG A 47 -13.04 2.73 -0.32
N THR A 48 -13.41 3.44 0.75
CA THR A 48 -14.72 3.27 1.40
C THR A 48 -15.77 4.10 0.65
N GLY A 49 -17.00 3.60 0.58
CA GLY A 49 -18.14 4.32 -0.01
C GLY A 49 -18.78 5.34 0.93
N LEU A 50 -18.06 5.78 1.96
CA LEU A 50 -18.57 6.64 3.02
C LEU A 50 -18.51 8.11 2.56
N ASP A 51 -19.54 8.89 2.88
CA ASP A 51 -19.55 10.32 2.64
C ASP A 51 -18.90 11.06 3.82
N PRO A 52 -17.72 11.69 3.62
CA PRO A 52 -16.99 12.36 4.69
C PRO A 52 -17.69 13.63 5.20
N ARG A 53 -18.74 14.12 4.53
CA ARG A 53 -19.52 15.29 4.97
C ARG A 53 -20.49 14.95 6.10
N ASN A 54 -20.89 13.68 6.22
CA ASN A 54 -21.73 13.19 7.30
C ASN A 54 -20.85 12.70 8.44
N ALA A 55 -20.90 13.36 9.60
CA ALA A 55 -20.06 13.05 10.76
C ALA A 55 -20.22 11.58 11.25
N GLU A 56 -21.40 10.98 11.08
CA GLU A 56 -21.69 9.59 11.45
C GLU A 56 -21.04 8.56 10.52
N GLN A 57 -20.67 8.96 9.30
CA GLN A 57 -20.01 8.10 8.32
C GLN A 57 -18.48 8.21 8.39
N GLN A 58 -17.94 8.99 9.33
CA GLN A 58 -16.51 9.11 9.53
C GLN A 58 -15.95 7.87 10.23
N LEU A 59 -15.17 7.07 9.51
CA LEU A 59 -14.50 5.91 10.09
C LEU A 59 -13.14 6.32 10.68
N ARG A 60 -13.06 6.35 12.01
CA ARG A 60 -11.79 6.50 12.74
C ARG A 60 -11.69 5.43 13.82
N GLY A 61 -10.77 4.49 13.64
CA GLY A 61 -10.55 3.40 14.57
C GLY A 61 -9.07 3.12 14.76
N THR A 62 -8.75 2.43 15.85
CA THR A 62 -7.42 1.88 16.11
C THR A 62 -7.51 0.38 15.88
N VAL A 63 -6.52 -0.18 15.18
CA VAL A 63 -6.39 -1.63 14.97
C VAL A 63 -5.04 -2.08 15.49
N VAL A 64 -5.03 -3.21 16.20
CA VAL A 64 -3.80 -3.88 16.60
C VAL A 64 -3.45 -4.89 15.52
N LEU A 65 -2.28 -4.73 14.89
CA LEU A 65 -1.81 -5.67 13.88
C LEU A 65 -1.32 -6.96 14.55
N PRO A 66 -1.71 -8.15 14.04
CA PRO A 66 -1.34 -9.44 14.64
C PRO A 66 0.17 -9.70 14.61
N HIS A 67 0.91 -9.06 13.70
CA HIS A 67 2.37 -9.16 13.59
C HIS A 67 3.10 -7.91 14.13
N GLY A 68 2.40 -7.04 14.85
CA GLY A 68 2.95 -5.79 15.38
C GLY A 68 3.22 -4.73 14.29
N LEU A 69 3.90 -3.66 14.69
CA LEU A 69 4.19 -2.49 13.83
C LEU A 69 5.51 -2.63 13.04
N GLY A 70 6.25 -3.73 13.21
CA GLY A 70 7.51 -3.99 12.50
C GLY A 70 8.70 -3.10 12.91
N LYS A 71 8.48 -2.07 13.75
CA LYS A 71 9.52 -1.26 14.38
C LYS A 71 9.64 -1.60 15.86
N ASP A 72 10.86 -1.80 16.33
CA ASP A 72 11.17 -1.88 17.76
C ASP A 72 10.87 -0.52 18.39
N VAL A 73 9.83 -0.47 19.23
CA VAL A 73 9.46 0.74 19.99
C VAL A 73 10.34 0.76 21.23
N LYS A 74 11.58 1.21 21.09
CA LYS A 74 12.52 1.45 22.19
C LYS A 74 12.91 2.92 22.27
#